data_AF-A0A2M8FP06-F1
#
_entry.id   AF-A0A2M8FP06-F1
#
_cell.length_a   1.000
_cell.length_b   1.000
_cell.length_c   1.000
_cell.angle_alpha   90.00
_cell.angle_beta   90.00
_cell.angle_gamma   90.00
#
_symmetry.space_group_name_H-M   'P 1'
#
loop_
_entity.id
_entity.type
_entity.pdbx_description
1 polymer ?
#
loop_
_entity_poly.entity_id
_entity_poly.type
_entity_poly.pdbx_seq_one_letter_code
_entity_poly.pdbx_strand_id
1 'polypeptide(L)'
;MDTTKSRNFFSAVLILAGIMFYTLSNSTFAQEHKSACCGSGMEKDVVAMNDASGDSTKKMDMKHDMHNMKMEKQKSAATTSIVREGIINLKAIDENKNGKVFQCPMDWNVISDAAAKCPLCKMTLKEVTLSVAKKNLKENGFKVK
;
A
#
# COMPACT_ATOMS: atom_id res chain seq x y z
N MET A 1 15.69 21.62 57.30
CA MET A 1 14.81 21.85 56.14
C MET A 1 15.32 20.96 55.02
N ASP A 2 14.94 19.69 55.06
CA ASP A 2 15.47 18.63 54.20
C ASP A 2 14.64 18.48 52.92
N THR A 3 14.95 19.28 51.91
CA THR A 3 14.24 19.29 50.61
C THR A 3 14.75 18.26 49.61
N THR A 4 15.74 17.44 49.98
CA THR A 4 16.31 16.40 49.08
C THR A 4 15.56 15.06 49.17
N LYS A 5 14.91 14.76 50.31
CA LYS A 5 14.26 13.45 50.53
C LYS A 5 12.94 13.29 49.76
N SER A 6 12.21 14.37 49.48
CA SER A 6 10.90 14.28 48.81
C SER A 6 11.00 14.06 47.30
N ARG A 7 12.07 14.54 46.65
CA ARG A 7 12.25 14.40 45.18
C ARG A 7 12.47 12.95 44.74
N ASN A 8 13.20 12.17 45.54
CA ASN A 8 13.41 10.74 45.28
C ASN A 8 12.15 9.91 45.56
N PHE A 9 11.33 10.37 46.51
CA PHE A 9 10.06 9.72 46.82
C PHE A 9 9.02 9.95 45.71
N PHE A 10 8.91 11.17 45.19
CA PHE A 10 8.00 11.48 44.07
C PHE A 10 8.39 10.74 42.77
N SER A 11 9.69 10.62 42.48
CA SER A 11 10.15 9.87 41.31
C SER A 11 9.88 8.37 41.44
N ALA A 12 10.03 7.78 42.64
CA ALA A 12 9.74 6.37 42.86
C ALA A 12 8.23 6.05 42.80
N VAL A 13 7.38 6.96 43.31
CA VAL A 13 5.92 6.82 43.26
C VAL A 13 5.38 6.87 41.82
N LEU A 14 5.94 7.72 40.96
CA LEU A 14 5.56 7.80 39.54
C LEU A 14 5.94 6.54 38.75
N ILE A 15 7.11 5.95 39.04
CA ILE A 15 7.57 4.73 38.36
C ILE A 15 6.70 3.53 38.77
N LEU A 16 6.34 3.40 40.06
CA LEU A 16 5.48 2.32 40.53
C LEU A 16 4.04 2.44 40.01
N ALA A 17 3.50 3.66 39.88
CA ALA A 17 2.18 3.87 39.28
C ALA A 17 2.16 3.52 37.78
N GLY A 18 3.23 3.81 37.03
CA GLY A 18 3.33 3.47 35.61
C GLY A 18 3.36 1.97 35.31
N ILE A 19 4.00 1.18 36.17
CA ILE A 19 4.10 -0.28 36.00
C ILE A 19 2.74 -0.97 36.25
N MET A 20 1.91 -0.45 37.16
CA MET A 20 0.57 -0.99 37.43
C MET A 20 -0.44 -0.73 36.30
N PHE A 21 -0.26 0.32 35.49
CA PHE A 21 -1.10 0.55 34.31
C PHE A 21 -0.75 -0.36 33.13
N TYR A 22 0.52 -0.78 33.01
CA TYR A 22 0.98 -1.57 31.86
C TYR A 22 0.50 -3.03 31.88
N THR A 23 0.18 -3.60 33.05
CA THR A 23 -0.24 -5.00 33.18
C THR A 23 -1.75 -5.23 33.00
N LEU A 24 -2.55 -4.16 32.91
CA LEU A 24 -4.02 -4.23 32.77
C LEU A 24 -4.51 -4.17 31.31
N SER A 25 -3.62 -4.01 30.32
CA SER A 25 -4.01 -3.94 28.89
C SER A 25 -4.04 -5.28 28.16
N ASN A 26 -3.82 -6.41 28.84
CA ASN A 26 -3.59 -7.71 28.19
C ASN A 26 -4.68 -8.77 28.40
N SER A 27 -5.94 -8.36 28.56
CA SER A 27 -7.06 -9.32 28.56
C SER A 27 -8.24 -8.82 27.73
N THR A 28 -8.90 -9.78 27.04
CA THR A 28 -10.20 -9.69 26.32
C THR A 28 -10.03 -9.49 24.80
N PHE A 29 -10.63 -10.23 23.84
CA PHE A 29 -11.63 -11.30 23.85
C PHE A 29 -11.97 -11.70 22.39
N ALA A 30 -12.07 -13.02 22.17
CA ALA A 30 -12.92 -13.80 21.25
C ALA A 30 -13.17 -13.46 19.74
N GLN A 31 -13.22 -14.57 18.99
CA GLN A 31 -14.16 -14.97 17.93
C GLN A 31 -13.76 -14.89 16.44
N GLU A 32 -13.36 -16.06 15.94
CA GLU A 32 -13.91 -16.84 14.81
C GLU A 32 -14.43 -16.10 13.56
N HIS A 33 -13.83 -16.39 12.41
CA HIS A 33 -14.56 -16.58 11.16
C HIS A 33 -13.97 -17.77 10.39
N LYS A 34 -14.65 -18.92 10.46
CA LYS A 34 -14.58 -19.95 9.43
C LYS A 34 -15.04 -19.33 8.11
N SER A 35 -14.13 -19.27 7.14
CA SER A 35 -14.46 -19.06 5.74
C SER A 35 -13.58 -19.99 4.91
N ALA A 36 -14.09 -21.20 4.68
CA ALA A 36 -13.61 -22.05 3.60
C ALA A 36 -14.79 -22.23 2.66
N CYS A 37 -14.77 -21.40 1.62
CA CYS A 37 -15.67 -21.50 0.49
C CYS A 37 -15.53 -22.86 -0.21
N CYS A 38 -16.66 -23.29 -0.72
CA CYS A 38 -16.95 -24.46 -1.51
C CYS A 38 -15.97 -24.66 -2.68
N GLY A 39 -15.64 -25.91 -3.01
CA GLY A 39 -14.95 -26.22 -4.26
C GLY A 39 -14.46 -27.66 -4.32
N SER A 40 -15.34 -28.53 -4.79
CA SER A 40 -15.18 -29.98 -4.93
C SER A 40 -13.89 -30.39 -5.65
N GLY A 41 -12.98 -31.06 -4.94
CA GLY A 41 -11.90 -31.84 -5.53
C GLY A 41 -12.45 -33.20 -5.99
N MET A 42 -12.76 -33.30 -7.28
CA MET A 42 -12.87 -34.58 -7.99
C MET A 42 -11.55 -34.78 -8.74
N GLU A 43 -10.62 -35.53 -8.15
CA GLU A 43 -9.45 -36.03 -8.87
C GLU A 43 -9.32 -37.53 -8.60
N LYS A 44 -9.75 -38.31 -9.59
CA LYS A 44 -9.06 -39.50 -10.13
C LYS A 44 -10.10 -40.32 -10.88
N ASP A 45 -10.15 -40.15 -12.19
CA ASP A 45 -10.32 -41.29 -13.08
C ASP A 45 -9.51 -41.05 -14.34
N VAL A 46 -8.61 -42.00 -14.56
CA VAL A 46 -7.70 -42.10 -15.68
C VAL A 46 -8.54 -42.51 -16.87
N VAL A 47 -8.80 -41.59 -17.80
CA VAL A 47 -9.45 -41.92 -19.07
C VAL A 47 -8.47 -41.71 -20.20
N ALA A 48 -8.30 -42.79 -20.94
CA ALA A 48 -7.34 -43.00 -22.00
C ALA A 48 -7.31 -41.86 -23.02
N MET A 49 -6.10 -41.37 -23.29
CA MET A 49 -5.81 -40.65 -24.51
C MET A 49 -5.92 -41.65 -25.66
N ASN A 50 -6.94 -41.49 -26.50
CA ASN A 50 -6.99 -42.13 -27.80
C ASN A 50 -6.76 -41.06 -28.86
N ASP A 51 -5.66 -41.24 -29.58
CA ASP A 51 -5.28 -40.50 -30.77
C ASP A 51 -6.40 -40.53 -31.82
N ALA A 52 -6.81 -39.35 -32.26
CA ALA A 52 -7.49 -39.17 -33.52
C ALA A 52 -6.86 -37.99 -34.26
N SER A 53 -5.98 -38.37 -35.19
CA SER A 53 -5.47 -37.55 -36.28
C SER A 53 -6.62 -36.77 -36.94
N GLY A 54 -6.47 -35.46 -36.98
CA GLY A 54 -7.43 -34.53 -37.59
C GLY A 54 -6.67 -33.36 -38.18
N ASP A 55 -6.02 -33.63 -39.31
CA ASP A 55 -5.50 -32.64 -40.26
C ASP A 55 -6.50 -31.50 -40.47
N SER A 56 -6.07 -30.28 -40.13
CA SER A 56 -6.60 -29.05 -40.69
C SER A 56 -5.58 -27.95 -40.44
N THR A 57 -4.58 -27.96 -41.30
CA THR A 57 -3.77 -26.79 -41.63
C THR A 57 -4.68 -25.59 -41.95
N LYS A 58 -4.97 -24.76 -40.96
CA LYS A 58 -5.49 -23.40 -41.19
C LYS A 58 -4.55 -22.40 -40.54
N LYS A 59 -3.57 -21.96 -41.33
CA LYS A 59 -2.83 -20.72 -41.08
C LYS A 59 -3.87 -19.62 -40.89
N MET A 60 -4.03 -19.15 -39.67
CA MET A 60 -4.66 -17.86 -39.42
C MET A 60 -3.53 -16.84 -39.48
N ASP A 61 -3.33 -16.28 -40.68
CA ASP A 61 -2.45 -15.13 -40.89
C ASP A 61 -3.06 -13.94 -40.12
N MET A 62 -2.73 -13.82 -38.84
CA MET A 62 -3.02 -12.62 -38.05
C MET A 62 -2.11 -11.51 -38.55
N LYS A 63 -2.60 -10.74 -39.51
CA LYS A 63 -1.99 -9.49 -39.94
C LYS A 63 -2.15 -8.48 -38.78
N HIS A 64 -1.21 -8.51 -37.84
CA HIS A 64 -1.13 -7.53 -36.78
C HIS A 64 -0.54 -6.24 -37.35
N ASP A 65 -1.42 -5.34 -37.81
CA ASP A 65 -1.05 -3.95 -38.04
C ASP A 65 -0.78 -3.29 -36.68
N MET A 66 0.51 -3.29 -36.27
CA MET A 66 1.04 -2.48 -35.18
C MET A 66 0.81 -1.01 -35.52
N HIS A 67 -0.33 -0.47 -35.09
CA HIS A 67 -0.51 0.96 -35.05
C HIS A 67 0.50 1.54 -34.05
N ASN A 68 1.44 2.31 -34.58
CA ASN A 68 2.36 3.19 -33.87
C ASN A 68 1.55 4.21 -33.07
N MET A 69 1.04 3.79 -31.91
CA MET A 69 0.53 4.70 -30.89
C MET A 69 1.74 5.39 -30.28
N LYS A 70 2.20 6.45 -30.96
CA LYS A 70 3.01 7.49 -30.36
C LYS A 70 2.22 8.01 -29.16
N MET A 71 2.47 7.45 -27.98
CA MET A 71 1.95 7.99 -26.73
C MET A 71 2.67 9.31 -26.48
N GLU A 72 2.18 10.36 -27.15
CA GLU A 72 2.34 11.70 -26.64
C GLU A 72 1.64 11.72 -25.29
N LYS A 73 2.47 11.83 -24.25
CA LYS A 73 2.09 11.94 -22.85
C LYS A 73 1.25 13.20 -22.65
N GLN A 74 -0.03 13.20 -23.00
CA GLN A 74 -0.96 14.27 -22.65
C GLN A 74 -2.38 13.76 -22.37
N LYS A 75 -2.69 13.76 -21.07
CA LYS A 75 -3.97 14.19 -20.48
C LYS A 75 -5.19 13.28 -20.72
N SER A 76 -5.35 12.24 -19.88
CA SER A 76 -6.68 11.78 -19.48
C SER A 76 -7.23 12.72 -18.40
N ALA A 77 -8.11 13.61 -18.84
CA ALA A 77 -8.80 14.57 -18.02
C ALA A 77 -9.86 13.87 -17.14
N ALA A 78 -9.57 13.74 -15.83
CA ALA A 78 -10.56 13.68 -14.74
C ALA A 78 -10.01 13.71 -13.28
N THR A 79 -8.69 13.70 -13.00
CA THR A 79 -8.17 13.46 -11.62
C THR A 79 -6.94 14.29 -11.19
N THR A 80 -6.88 15.57 -11.58
CA THR A 80 -5.66 16.40 -11.63
C THR A 80 -5.24 17.11 -10.31
N SER A 81 -5.06 16.38 -9.20
CA SER A 81 -4.41 16.98 -8.00
C SER A 81 -3.38 16.08 -7.31
N ILE A 82 -3.52 14.75 -7.37
CA ILE A 82 -2.71 13.83 -6.55
C ILE A 82 -1.46 13.31 -7.30
N VAL A 83 -1.53 13.19 -8.62
CA VAL A 83 -0.40 12.74 -9.46
C VAL A 83 0.60 13.88 -9.59
N ARG A 84 1.82 13.72 -9.08
CA ARG A 84 2.87 14.74 -9.14
C ARG A 84 3.66 14.60 -10.42
N GLU A 85 4.37 15.62 -10.87
CA GLU A 85 5.31 15.48 -11.99
C GLU A 85 6.55 16.31 -11.70
N GLY A 86 7.71 15.87 -12.22
CA GLY A 86 8.97 16.58 -12.04
C GLY A 86 9.52 16.46 -10.62
N ILE A 87 9.81 17.60 -9.99
CA ILE A 87 10.43 17.67 -8.66
C ILE A 87 9.33 17.64 -7.59
N ILE A 88 9.29 16.58 -6.80
CA ILE A 88 8.26 16.36 -5.78
C ILE A 88 8.69 17.01 -4.47
N ASN A 89 7.91 17.98 -4.00
CA ASN A 89 8.14 18.69 -2.75
C ASN A 89 7.32 18.06 -1.62
N LEU A 90 7.86 17.08 -0.90
CA LEU A 90 7.10 16.33 0.12
C LEU A 90 6.53 17.23 1.23
N LYS A 91 7.29 18.25 1.64
CA LYS A 91 6.83 19.22 2.66
C LYS A 91 5.65 20.08 2.23
N ALA A 92 5.50 20.30 0.92
CA ALA A 92 4.37 21.05 0.38
C ALA A 92 3.13 20.17 0.25
N ILE A 93 3.27 18.85 0.34
CA ILE A 93 2.16 17.89 0.33
C ILE A 93 1.58 17.73 1.73
N ASP A 94 2.44 17.70 2.75
CA ASP A 94 2.07 17.63 4.15
C ASP A 94 1.54 18.98 4.66
N GLU A 95 0.31 19.32 4.25
CA GLU A 95 -0.35 20.58 4.61
C GLU A 95 -0.67 20.63 6.12
N ASN A 96 -0.99 19.47 6.69
CA ASN A 96 -1.32 19.33 8.12
C ASN A 96 -0.10 19.26 9.04
N LYS A 97 1.11 19.09 8.49
CA LYS A 97 2.42 19.05 9.18
C LYS A 97 2.55 17.91 10.19
N ASN A 98 1.87 16.79 9.98
CA ASN A 98 1.94 15.62 10.86
C ASN A 98 3.16 14.72 10.56
N GLY A 99 3.94 15.02 9.52
CA GLY A 99 5.09 14.23 9.11
C GLY A 99 4.74 12.96 8.34
N LYS A 100 3.52 12.87 7.80
CA LYS A 100 2.98 11.72 7.09
C LYS A 100 2.22 12.14 5.84
N VAL A 101 2.16 11.22 4.88
CA VAL A 101 1.43 11.40 3.61
C VAL A 101 0.83 10.08 3.19
N PHE A 102 -0.20 10.14 2.36
CA PHE A 102 -0.81 8.98 1.73
C PHE A 102 -0.18 8.76 0.36
N GLN A 103 0.41 7.58 0.15
CA GLN A 103 1.11 7.21 -1.08
C GLN A 103 0.54 5.90 -1.66
N CYS A 104 0.46 5.81 -2.99
CA CYS A 104 0.03 4.59 -3.66
C CYS A 104 1.13 3.52 -3.58
N PRO A 105 0.81 2.26 -3.23
CA PRO A 105 1.79 1.17 -3.17
C PRO A 105 2.29 0.70 -4.55
N MET A 106 1.59 1.06 -5.63
CA MET A 106 2.01 0.72 -7.00
C MET A 106 2.58 1.93 -7.76
N ASP A 107 2.01 3.12 -7.56
CA ASP A 107 2.38 4.33 -8.29
C ASP A 107 3.01 5.37 -7.35
N TRP A 108 4.33 5.35 -7.18
CA TRP A 108 5.01 6.20 -6.17
C TRP A 108 4.81 7.70 -6.36
N ASN A 109 4.49 8.11 -7.58
CA ASN A 109 4.23 9.48 -7.98
C ASN A 109 2.84 10.01 -7.55
N VAL A 110 1.99 9.15 -6.99
CA VAL A 110 0.64 9.47 -6.51
C VAL A 110 0.70 9.68 -5.00
N ILE A 111 0.69 10.95 -4.56
CA ILE A 111 0.86 11.34 -3.16
C ILE A 111 -0.15 12.44 -2.77
N SER A 112 -0.77 12.26 -1.60
CA SER A 112 -1.78 13.16 -1.03
C SER A 112 -1.54 13.39 0.46
N ASP A 113 -1.98 14.52 1.01
CA ASP A 113 -2.03 14.78 2.45
C ASP A 113 -3.10 13.94 3.15
N ALA A 114 -4.21 13.70 2.43
CA ALA A 114 -5.40 13.04 2.94
C ALA A 114 -5.62 11.66 2.28
N ALA A 115 -6.40 10.82 2.97
CA ALA A 115 -6.84 9.54 2.45
C ALA A 115 -7.64 9.73 1.14
N ALA A 116 -7.16 9.12 0.06
CA ALA A 116 -7.77 9.21 -1.26
C ALA A 116 -7.60 7.88 -2.02
N LYS A 117 -8.23 7.79 -3.18
CA LYS A 117 -8.05 6.67 -4.11
C LYS A 117 -7.07 7.06 -5.21
N CYS A 118 -6.18 6.14 -5.57
CA CYS A 118 -5.27 6.30 -6.70
C CYS A 118 -6.09 6.37 -8.00
N PRO A 119 -5.90 7.39 -8.84
CA PRO A 119 -6.62 7.51 -10.11
C PRO A 119 -6.15 6.50 -11.17
N LEU A 120 -4.97 5.91 -10.99
CA LEU A 120 -4.38 4.95 -11.92
C LEU A 120 -4.85 3.52 -11.61
N CYS A 121 -4.64 3.05 -10.38
CA CYS A 121 -4.97 1.68 -9.98
C CYS A 121 -6.28 1.53 -9.20
N LYS A 122 -6.98 2.62 -8.87
CA LYS A 122 -8.25 2.66 -8.12
C LYS A 122 -8.19 2.12 -6.68
N MET A 123 -7.00 1.77 -6.18
CA MET A 123 -6.79 1.37 -4.79
C MET A 123 -6.72 2.57 -3.85
N THR A 124 -7.00 2.35 -2.57
CA THR A 124 -6.81 3.36 -1.53
C THR A 124 -5.32 3.59 -1.27
N LEU A 125 -4.93 4.86 -1.12
CA LEU A 125 -3.56 5.23 -0.75
C LEU A 125 -3.22 4.76 0.66
N LYS A 126 -1.96 4.39 0.90
CA LYS A 126 -1.47 3.95 2.21
C LYS A 126 -0.78 5.10 2.93
N GLU A 127 -1.09 5.29 4.20
CA GLU A 127 -0.37 6.24 5.06
C GLU A 127 1.09 5.77 5.25
N VAL A 128 2.02 6.67 4.96
CA VAL A 128 3.46 6.47 5.12
C VAL A 128 4.09 7.74 5.71
N THR A 129 5.22 7.60 6.40
CA THR A 129 5.95 8.78 6.90
C THR A 129 6.67 9.48 5.76
N LEU A 130 6.98 10.78 5.91
CA LEU A 130 7.73 11.55 4.91
C LEU A 130 9.08 10.90 4.56
N SER A 131 9.74 10.28 5.55
CA SER A 131 11.02 9.57 5.34
C SER A 131 10.85 8.37 4.40
N VAL A 132 9.80 7.56 4.63
CA VAL A 132 9.49 6.40 3.79
C VAL A 132 9.07 6.84 2.39
N ALA A 133 8.20 7.85 2.27
CA ALA A 133 7.81 8.40 0.97
C ALA A 133 9.03 8.91 0.17
N LYS A 134 9.95 9.63 0.83
CA LYS A 134 11.20 10.10 0.21
C LYS A 134 12.09 8.96 -0.27
N LYS A 135 12.20 7.89 0.51
CA LYS A 135 12.95 6.69 0.14
C LYS A 135 12.33 6.05 -1.10
N ASN A 136 11.03 5.75 -1.07
CA ASN A 136 10.30 5.15 -2.19
C ASN A 136 10.47 5.95 -3.49
N LEU A 137 10.35 7.28 -3.40
CA LEU A 137 10.52 8.16 -4.56
C LEU A 137 11.94 8.08 -5.14
N LYS A 138 12.97 8.18 -4.30
CA LYS A 138 14.36 8.12 -4.75
C LYS A 138 14.74 6.76 -5.34
N GLU A 139 14.29 5.68 -4.72
CA GLU A 139 14.54 4.30 -5.18
C GLU A 139 13.90 4.03 -6.53
N ASN A 140 12.82 4.75 -6.87
CA ASN A 140 12.10 4.62 -8.14
C ASN A 140 12.40 5.76 -9.13
N GLY A 141 13.52 6.48 -8.94
CA GLY A 141 14.02 7.45 -9.91
C GLY A 141 13.34 8.82 -9.91
N PHE A 142 12.52 9.13 -8.90
CA PHE A 142 11.90 10.44 -8.75
C PHE A 142 12.81 11.44 -8.04
N LYS A 143 12.79 12.70 -8.50
CA LYS A 143 13.52 13.79 -7.88
C LYS A 143 12.68 14.39 -6.74
N VAL A 144 13.26 14.45 -5.53
CA VAL A 144 12.58 14.93 -4.32
C VAL A 144 13.31 16.13 -3.75
N LYS A 145 12.57 17.16 -3.36
CA LYS A 145 13.06 18.35 -2.65
C LYS A 145 12.59 18.34 -1.19
#